data_AF-A0A9J7E188-F1
#
_entry.id   AF-A0A9J7E188-F1
#
_cell.length_a   1.000
_cell.length_b   1.000
_cell.length_c   1.000
_cell.angle_alpha   90.00
_cell.angle_beta   90.00
_cell.angle_gamma   90.00
#
_symmetry.space_group_name_H-M   'P 1'
#
loop_
_entity.id
_entity.type
_entity.pdbx_description
1 polymer ?
#
loop_
_entity_poly.entity_id
_entity_poly.type
_entity_poly.pdbx_seq_one_letter_code
_entity_poly.pdbx_strand_id
1 'polypeptide(L)'
;MLTKVIFLLLCAKTVMFYRTSSCLRPNEEFSLCGWRCPATCVNLRLFATDRCPSIWDCRVGCRCTAGYVRDEYSKGCVLVQDCPDTPRCPKGEVMGTNLQCIRRRHIISINESHMDYYSVP
;
A
#
# COMPACT_ATOMS: atom_id res chain seq x y z
N MET A 1 -46.02 16.89 -8.44
CA MET A 1 -44.81 16.78 -9.28
C MET A 1 -43.54 17.09 -8.49
N LEU A 2 -43.54 18.13 -7.63
CA LEU A 2 -42.40 18.51 -6.80
C LEU A 2 -41.88 17.41 -5.84
N THR A 3 -42.77 16.64 -5.21
CA THR A 3 -42.40 15.53 -4.32
C THR A 3 -41.67 14.39 -5.02
N LYS A 4 -42.06 14.07 -6.27
CA LYS A 4 -41.37 13.06 -7.08
C LYS A 4 -39.96 13.53 -7.48
N VAL A 5 -39.80 14.83 -7.77
CA VAL A 5 -38.50 15.43 -8.07
C VAL A 5 -37.59 15.41 -6.85
N ILE A 6 -38.10 15.76 -5.67
CA ILE A 6 -37.34 15.70 -4.41
C ILE A 6 -36.89 14.26 -4.12
N PHE A 7 -37.77 13.27 -4.26
CA PHE A 7 -37.44 11.87 -4.04
C PHE A 7 -36.37 11.36 -5.02
N LEU A 8 -36.49 11.73 -6.31
CA LEU A 8 -35.46 11.42 -7.32
C LEU A 8 -34.11 12.06 -7.01
N LEU A 9 -34.08 13.31 -6.53
CA LEU A 9 -32.84 13.99 -6.16
C LEU A 9 -32.19 13.36 -4.91
N LEU A 10 -32.99 12.95 -3.92
CA LEU A 10 -32.50 12.22 -2.75
C LEU A 10 -31.95 10.84 -3.14
N CYS A 11 -32.67 10.09 -3.99
CA CYS A 11 -32.20 8.81 -4.52
C CYS A 11 -30.93 8.94 -5.38
N ALA A 12 -30.82 10.00 -6.18
CA ALA A 12 -29.61 10.26 -6.96
C ALA A 12 -28.42 10.57 -6.05
N LYS A 13 -28.61 11.40 -5.01
CA LYS A 13 -27.57 11.67 -4.01
C LYS A 13 -27.14 10.40 -3.27
N THR A 14 -28.09 9.55 -2.85
CA THR A 14 -27.74 8.30 -2.19
C THR A 14 -26.99 7.35 -3.12
N VAL A 15 -27.47 7.11 -4.35
CA VAL A 15 -26.80 6.22 -5.32
C VAL A 15 -25.38 6.69 -5.65
N MET A 16 -25.15 7.99 -5.77
CA MET A 16 -23.81 8.56 -5.99
C MET A 16 -22.88 8.40 -4.78
N PHE A 17 -23.44 8.33 -3.56
CA PHE A 17 -22.68 8.03 -2.34
C PHE A 17 -22.42 6.53 -2.11
N TYR A 18 -23.18 5.63 -2.75
CA TYR A 18 -23.13 4.18 -2.48
C TYR A 18 -22.27 3.35 -3.45
N ARG A 19 -21.51 3.95 -4.38
CA ARG A 19 -20.56 3.21 -5.24
C ARG A 19 -19.17 3.15 -4.57
N THR A 20 -19.01 2.23 -3.63
CA THR A 20 -17.80 2.06 -2.79
C THR A 20 -16.70 1.20 -3.41
N SER A 21 -16.64 1.06 -4.74
CA SER A 21 -15.53 0.38 -5.45
C SER A 21 -14.50 1.36 -6.03
N SER A 22 -14.38 2.56 -5.46
CA SER A 22 -13.44 3.59 -5.92
C SER A 22 -12.28 3.74 -4.96
N CYS A 23 -11.07 3.85 -5.51
CA CYS A 23 -9.86 4.13 -4.75
C CYS A 23 -9.72 5.64 -4.58
N LEU A 24 -9.41 6.08 -3.37
CA LEU A 24 -9.37 7.50 -3.01
C LEU A 24 -8.02 8.15 -3.34
N ARG A 25 -6.96 7.36 -3.48
CA ARG A 25 -5.62 7.86 -3.78
C ARG A 25 -5.40 7.93 -5.29
N PRO A 26 -4.64 8.92 -5.77
CA PRO A 26 -4.27 8.98 -7.18
C PRO A 26 -3.47 7.74 -7.57
N ASN A 27 -3.59 7.36 -8.84
CA ASN A 27 -2.88 6.24 -9.46
C ASN A 27 -3.19 4.88 -8.83
N GLU A 28 -4.32 4.76 -8.12
CA GLU A 28 -4.86 3.49 -7.64
C GLU A 28 -6.09 3.07 -8.44
N GLU A 29 -6.20 1.78 -8.71
CA GLU A 29 -7.38 1.15 -9.28
C GLU A 29 -7.91 0.07 -8.34
N PHE A 30 -9.24 -0.05 -8.30
CA PHE A 30 -9.89 -1.11 -7.56
C PHE A 30 -9.75 -2.40 -8.34
N SER A 31 -9.17 -3.41 -7.70
CA SER A 31 -9.02 -4.73 -8.31
C SER A 31 -9.49 -5.83 -7.38
N LEU A 32 -10.06 -6.88 -7.97
CA LEU A 32 -10.44 -8.10 -7.27
C LEU A 32 -9.24 -9.04 -7.05
N CYS A 33 -8.23 -8.96 -7.93
CA CYS A 33 -7.06 -9.84 -7.91
C CYS A 33 -5.78 -9.12 -8.34
N GLY A 34 -4.64 -9.76 -8.12
CA GLY A 34 -3.35 -9.28 -8.62
C GLY A 34 -2.19 -10.03 -8.00
N TRP A 35 -0.97 -9.57 -8.24
CA TRP A 35 0.21 -10.19 -7.66
C TRP A 35 0.18 -10.22 -6.13
N ARG A 36 0.58 -11.35 -5.55
CA ARG A 36 0.61 -11.60 -4.10
C ARG A 36 1.54 -10.66 -3.36
N CYS A 37 2.72 -10.38 -3.91
CA CYS A 37 3.57 -9.28 -3.50
C CYS A 37 3.71 -8.28 -4.66
N PRO A 38 2.87 -7.22 -4.66
CA PRO A 38 2.96 -6.14 -5.63
C PRO A 38 4.33 -5.48 -5.62
N ALA A 39 4.72 -4.90 -6.76
CA ALA A 39 5.93 -4.10 -6.85
C ALA A 39 5.83 -2.85 -5.97
N THR A 40 6.92 -2.56 -5.28
CA THR A 40 7.07 -1.40 -4.40
C THR A 40 8.42 -0.76 -4.62
N CYS A 41 8.62 0.48 -4.16
CA CYS A 41 9.91 1.15 -4.34
C CYS A 41 11.06 0.36 -3.70
N VAL A 42 10.82 -0.24 -2.53
CA VAL A 42 11.86 -0.99 -1.81
C VAL A 42 12.14 -2.33 -2.46
N ASN A 43 11.14 -3.11 -2.85
CA ASN A 43 11.40 -4.41 -3.50
C ASN A 43 11.99 -4.26 -4.90
N LEU A 44 11.62 -3.20 -5.63
CA LEU A 44 12.10 -3.00 -7.00
C LEU A 44 13.52 -2.42 -7.06
N ARG A 45 13.87 -1.47 -6.19
CA ARG A 45 15.17 -0.77 -6.24
C ARG A 45 16.15 -1.19 -5.13
N LEU A 46 15.66 -1.53 -3.94
CA LEU A 46 16.50 -1.65 -2.74
C LEU A 46 16.76 -3.09 -2.31
N PHE A 47 15.80 -4.00 -2.53
CA PHE A 47 15.87 -5.40 -2.12
C PHE A 47 15.20 -6.28 -3.16
N ALA A 48 15.72 -6.28 -4.40
CA ALA A 48 15.34 -7.26 -5.41
C ALA A 48 15.66 -8.66 -4.87
N THR A 49 14.71 -9.25 -4.16
CA THR A 49 14.87 -10.52 -3.49
C THR A 49 14.02 -11.55 -4.23
N ASP A 50 14.61 -12.69 -4.54
CA ASP A 50 13.92 -13.89 -5.05
C ASP A 50 12.89 -14.46 -4.05
N ARG A 51 12.64 -13.75 -2.94
CA ARG A 51 11.77 -14.16 -1.83
C ARG A 51 10.31 -13.78 -2.03
N CYS A 52 9.98 -12.99 -3.06
CA CYS A 52 8.59 -12.76 -3.45
C CYS A 52 8.20 -13.75 -4.56
N PRO A 53 7.35 -14.75 -4.26
CA PRO A 53 6.87 -15.64 -5.29
C PRO A 53 5.90 -14.89 -6.23
N SER A 54 6.11 -15.06 -7.54
CA SER A 54 5.25 -14.53 -8.61
C SER A 54 3.94 -15.31 -8.69
N ILE A 55 3.15 -15.23 -7.62
CA ILE A 55 1.86 -15.91 -7.47
C ILE A 55 0.75 -14.87 -7.59
N TRP A 56 -0.24 -15.18 -8.42
CA TRP A 56 -1.46 -14.39 -8.53
C TRP A 56 -2.40 -14.71 -7.35
N ASP A 57 -2.99 -13.69 -6.74
CA ASP A 57 -3.86 -13.85 -5.57
C ASP A 57 -5.06 -12.90 -5.65
N CYS A 58 -6.24 -13.42 -5.32
CA CYS A 58 -7.51 -12.68 -5.40
C CYS A 58 -7.84 -11.99 -4.08
N ARG A 59 -6.93 -11.10 -3.66
CA ARG A 59 -7.19 -10.14 -2.59
C ARG A 59 -7.76 -8.86 -3.16
N VAL A 60 -9.04 -8.62 -2.86
CA VAL A 60 -9.81 -7.45 -3.25
C VAL A 60 -9.25 -6.20 -2.55
N GLY A 61 -9.06 -5.12 -3.31
CA GLY A 61 -8.64 -3.83 -2.77
C GLY A 61 -8.03 -2.90 -3.81
N CYS A 62 -7.51 -1.78 -3.33
CA CYS A 62 -6.86 -0.77 -4.16
C CYS A 62 -5.40 -1.16 -4.44
N ARG A 63 -5.05 -1.17 -5.73
CA ARG A 63 -3.71 -1.48 -6.23
C ARG A 63 -3.19 -0.32 -7.06
N CYS A 64 -1.87 -0.17 -7.11
CA CYS A 64 -1.29 0.80 -8.03
C CYS A 64 -1.60 0.40 -9.46
N THR A 65 -2.06 1.37 -10.24
CA THR A 65 -2.26 1.23 -11.69
C THR A 65 -0.96 0.84 -12.39
N ALA A 66 -1.07 0.20 -13.55
CA ALA A 66 0.09 -0.22 -14.32
C ALA A 66 1.07 0.96 -14.57
N GLY A 67 2.36 0.73 -14.33
CA GLY A 67 3.41 1.75 -14.42
C GLY A 67 3.71 2.49 -13.10
N TYR A 68 2.86 2.33 -12.08
CA TYR A 68 3.08 2.88 -10.75
C TYR A 68 3.45 1.78 -9.75
N VAL A 69 4.31 2.14 -8.79
CA VAL A 69 4.70 1.29 -7.67
C VAL A 69 4.34 1.96 -6.36
N ARG A 70 4.06 1.14 -5.34
CA ARG A 70 3.72 1.69 -4.02
C ARG A 70 4.99 2.15 -3.32
N ASP A 71 5.02 3.41 -2.91
CA ASP A 71 6.05 3.92 -2.01
C ASP A 71 5.67 3.57 -0.57
N GLU A 72 6.57 2.88 0.13
CA GLU A 72 6.42 2.47 1.52
C GLU A 72 6.35 3.65 2.47
N TYR A 73 6.92 4.79 2.10
CA TYR A 73 6.97 5.99 2.91
C TYR A 73 5.67 6.80 2.80
N SER A 74 5.37 7.34 1.61
CA SER A 74 4.16 8.15 1.38
C SER A 74 2.88 7.32 1.37
N LYS A 75 3.00 5.99 1.21
CA LYS A 75 1.90 5.06 0.93
C LYS A 75 1.17 5.34 -0.39
N GLY A 76 1.67 6.27 -1.21
CA GLY A 76 1.14 6.61 -2.53
C GLY A 76 1.67 5.69 -3.63
N CYS A 77 1.02 5.75 -4.78
CA CYS A 77 1.46 5.10 -6.01
C CYS A 77 2.24 6.12 -6.85
N VAL A 78 3.53 5.90 -7.01
CA VAL A 78 4.49 6.81 -7.67
C VAL A 78 5.12 6.11 -8.88
N LEU A 79 5.69 6.89 -9.80
CA LEU A 79 6.48 6.31 -10.88
C LEU A 79 7.76 5.70 -10.29
N VAL A 80 8.28 4.65 -10.93
CA VAL A 80 9.51 3.98 -10.50
C VAL A 80 10.69 4.96 -10.38
N GLN A 81 10.78 5.92 -11.30
CA GLN A 81 11.81 6.96 -11.31
C GLN A 81 11.71 7.94 -10.13
N ASP A 82 10.52 8.08 -9.54
CA ASP A 82 10.26 8.96 -8.40
C ASP A 82 10.45 8.23 -7.05
N CYS A 83 10.82 6.95 -7.09
CA CYS A 83 11.13 6.20 -5.87
C CYS A 83 12.37 6.80 -5.17
N PRO A 84 12.36 6.86 -3.82
CA PRO A 84 13.50 7.36 -3.08
C PRO A 84 14.71 6.44 -3.24
N ASP A 85 15.91 7.03 -3.33
CA ASP A 85 17.16 6.28 -3.47
C ASP A 85 17.58 5.53 -2.19
N THR A 86 16.99 5.90 -1.06
CA THR A 86 17.22 5.26 0.24
C THR A 86 15.90 4.99 0.95
N PRO A 87 15.78 3.90 1.73
CA PRO A 87 14.57 3.62 2.48
C PRO A 87 14.37 4.70 3.53
N ARG A 88 13.24 5.42 3.47
CA ARG A 88 12.85 6.42 4.45
C ARG A 88 11.67 5.90 5.23
N CYS A 89 11.82 5.84 6.55
CA CYS A 89 10.72 5.54 7.44
C CYS A 89 10.33 6.77 8.26
N PRO A 90 9.05 6.89 8.65
CA PRO A 90 8.62 7.89 9.62
C PRO A 90 9.48 7.84 10.90
N LYS A 91 9.57 8.96 11.61
CA LYS A 91 10.38 9.04 12.83
C LYS A 91 9.95 7.97 13.84
N GLY A 92 10.90 7.13 14.25
CA GLY A 92 10.67 6.02 15.19
C GLY A 92 10.35 4.67 14.55
N GLU A 93 10.37 4.58 13.23
CA GLU A 93 10.25 3.34 12.47
C GLU A 93 11.54 3.03 11.71
N VAL A 94 11.76 1.74 11.44
CA VAL A 94 12.88 1.24 10.63
C VAL A 94 12.34 0.33 9.55
N MET A 95 13.05 0.22 8.42
CA MET A 95 12.68 -0.71 7.37
C MET A 95 12.85 -2.14 7.88
N GLY A 96 11.74 -2.88 7.96
CA GLY A 96 11.73 -4.29 8.34
C GLY A 96 12.14 -5.20 7.18
N THR A 97 12.47 -6.45 7.50
CA THR A 97 12.74 -7.52 6.52
C THR A 97 11.52 -7.86 5.66
N ASN A 98 10.31 -7.49 6.10
CA ASN A 98 9.08 -7.56 5.34
C ASN A 98 8.89 -6.38 4.36
N LEU A 99 9.93 -5.55 4.16
CA LEU A 99 9.92 -4.38 3.28
C LEU A 99 8.83 -3.37 3.66
N GLN A 100 8.54 -3.25 4.95
CA GLN A 100 7.64 -2.25 5.50
C GLN A 100 8.32 -1.49 6.63
N CYS A 101 7.98 -0.22 6.80
CA CYS A 101 8.36 0.51 8.00
C CYS A 101 7.65 -0.07 9.21
N ILE A 102 8.43 -0.55 10.17
CA ILE A 102 7.96 -1.15 11.41
C ILE A 102 8.49 -0.35 12.60
N ARG A 103 7.65 -0.19 13.62
CA ARG A 103 8.05 0.40 14.90
C ARG A 103 8.62 -0.71 15.78
N ARG A 104 9.92 -0.66 16.13
CA ARG A 104 10.47 -1.59 17.12
C ARG A 104 9.83 -1.30 18.48
N ARG A 105 8.95 -2.20 18.94
CA ARG A 105 8.44 -2.18 20.32
C ARG A 105 9.46 -2.92 21.17
N HIS A 106 10.22 -2.20 21.99
CA HIS A 106 11.16 -2.80 22.94
C HIS A 106 10.32 -3.54 23.99
N ILE A 107 10.19 -4.86 23.89
CA ILE A 107 9.56 -5.67 24.93
C ILE A 107 10.64 -5.93 25.99
N ILE A 108 10.54 -5.25 27.13
CA ILE A 108 11.53 -5.31 28.23
C ILE A 108 11.49 -6.68 28.96
N SER A 109 10.54 -7.57 28.65
CA SER A 109 10.31 -8.79 29.44
C SER A 109 10.80 -10.11 28.83
N ILE A 110 11.49 -10.10 27.70
CA ILE A 110 12.21 -11.27 27.22
C ILE A 110 13.61 -10.82 26.79
N ASN A 111 14.63 -11.48 27.32
CA ASN A 111 16.00 -11.41 26.79
C ASN A 111 16.06 -12.16 25.44
N GLU A 112 15.12 -11.87 24.56
CA GLU A 112 15.07 -12.32 23.18
C GLU A 112 15.07 -11.06 22.32
N SER A 113 16.27 -10.58 22.06
CA SER A 113 16.60 -10.02 20.76
C SER A 113 16.33 -11.09 19.70
N HIS A 114 15.05 -11.33 19.37
CA HIS A 114 14.70 -12.09 18.19
C HIS A 114 15.13 -11.21 17.01
N MET A 115 16.25 -11.64 16.42
CA MET A 115 17.05 -11.05 15.34
C MET A 115 16.16 -10.40 14.25
N ASP A 116 16.58 -9.34 13.58
CA ASP A 116 17.56 -9.51 12.51
C ASP A 116 18.43 -8.27 12.28
N TYR A 117 19.71 -8.60 12.09
CA TYR A 117 20.74 -7.91 11.33
C TYR A 117 20.17 -6.95 10.27
N TYR A 118 20.75 -5.77 10.14
CA TYR A 118 21.31 -5.22 8.89
C TYR A 118 21.76 -3.79 9.18
N SER A 119 23.04 -3.67 9.50
CA SER A 119 23.83 -2.50 9.21
C SER A 119 23.75 -2.26 7.69
N VAL A 120 23.28 -1.09 7.27
CA VAL A 120 23.49 -0.61 5.90
C VAL A 120 24.92 -0.04 5.87
N PRO A 121 25.76 -0.36 4.87
CA PRO A 121 27.11 0.20 4.77
C PRO A 121 27.11 1.74 4.68
#